data_AF-A0A4R0NQV6-F1
#
_entry.id   AF-A0A4R0NQV6-F1
#
_cell.length_a   1.000
_cell.length_b   1.000
_cell.length_c   1.000
_cell.angle_alpha   90.00
_cell.angle_beta   90.00
_cell.angle_gamma   90.00
#
_symmetry.space_group_name_H-M   'P 1'
#
loop_
_entity.id
_entity.type
_entity.pdbx_description
1 polymer ?
#
loop_
_entity_poly.entity_id
_entity_poly.type
_entity_poly.pdbx_seq_one_letter_code
_entity_poly.pdbx_strand_id
1 'polypeptide(L)'
;MNQSVVVFIKRLFLFMALLIVADNIIGYGLETIYFGQKKGQFAQTTFSIDNTTQDILIFGSSRAVRHYSPNVLSKALNMSCYNVGRDAQSLPYYAAMQEAIFTRYKPKMIIVDVNNWELAPGEAKYEKLSILLPYYRHHPELAPYLKQSGQWEGIKLLSRTYPYNSSLFILAYNFLFANKLIADEHGFAPLTGKMTSAMLDDYASRLKLNSQASAESDKIIDRKALNYYRQFLANTNTHNIKTYVVISPKVLKEPLDARNKLLKKIAQEYPNVKFIDFSDDKDYNMMYGKFADVFHLNNEGAEEFTRDLIPFLN
;
A
#
# COMPACT_ATOMS: atom_id res chain seq x y z
N MET A 1 21.73 44.80 -28.30
CA MET A 1 21.69 44.14 -26.98
C MET A 1 23.06 44.32 -26.32
N ASN A 2 23.13 44.75 -25.05
CA ASN A 2 24.40 44.99 -24.35
C ASN A 2 25.27 43.71 -24.34
N GLN A 3 26.57 43.81 -24.63
CA GLN A 3 27.49 42.67 -24.70
C GLN A 3 27.46 41.84 -23.40
N SER A 4 27.33 42.48 -22.24
CA SER A 4 27.19 41.81 -20.95
C SER A 4 25.91 40.97 -20.86
N VAL A 5 24.81 41.47 -21.43
CA VAL A 5 23.52 40.73 -21.49
C VAL A 5 23.63 39.51 -22.40
N VAL A 6 24.32 39.63 -23.54
CA VAL A 6 24.57 38.49 -24.45
C VAL A 6 25.40 37.40 -23.73
N VAL A 7 26.47 37.79 -23.04
CA VAL A 7 27.32 36.85 -22.29
C VAL A 7 26.54 36.17 -21.17
N PHE A 8 25.73 36.93 -20.43
CA PHE A 8 24.86 36.38 -19.38
C PHE A 8 23.89 35.34 -19.94
N ILE A 9 23.16 35.65 -21.02
CA ILE A 9 22.20 34.72 -21.64
C ILE A 9 22.90 33.45 -22.14
N LYS A 10 24.08 33.56 -22.76
CA LYS A 10 24.86 32.39 -23.19
C LYS A 10 25.26 31.50 -22.01
N ARG A 11 25.74 32.10 -20.91
CA ARG A 11 26.12 31.37 -19.70
C ARG A 11 24.92 30.72 -19.02
N LEU A 12 23.78 31.41 -18.97
CA LEU A 12 22.54 30.86 -18.44
C LEU A 12 22.06 29.67 -19.28
N PHE A 13 22.06 29.79 -20.61
CA PHE A 13 21.72 28.68 -21.50
C PHE A 13 22.66 27.49 -21.30
N LEU A 14 23.97 27.73 -21.26
CA LEU A 14 24.95 26.68 -21.00
C LEU A 14 24.73 26.01 -19.64
N PHE A 15 24.49 26.79 -18.59
CA PHE A 15 24.17 26.27 -17.26
C PHE A 15 22.91 25.41 -17.26
N MET A 16 21.82 25.87 -17.90
CA MET A 16 20.59 25.09 -18.02
C MET A 16 20.79 23.80 -18.81
N ALA A 17 21.55 23.85 -19.91
CA ALA A 17 21.89 22.66 -20.70
C ALA A 17 22.70 21.65 -19.87
N LEU A 18 23.70 22.11 -19.11
CA LEU A 18 24.48 21.26 -18.22
C LEU A 18 23.63 20.66 -17.10
N LEU A 19 22.69 21.42 -16.54
CA LEU A 19 21.77 20.95 -15.50
C LEU A 19 20.85 19.84 -16.05
N ILE A 20 20.30 20.03 -17.26
CA ILE A 20 19.48 19.01 -17.93
C ILE A 20 20.30 17.74 -18.19
N VAL A 21 21.53 17.87 -18.69
CA VAL A 21 22.41 16.72 -18.92
C VAL A 21 22.73 15.99 -17.62
N ALA A 22 23.09 16.72 -16.56
CA ALA A 22 23.37 16.14 -15.24
C ALA A 22 22.16 15.41 -14.66
N ASP A 23 20.97 16.02 -14.73
CA ASP A 23 19.71 15.41 -14.28
C ASP A 23 19.39 14.12 -15.04
N ASN A 24 19.62 14.09 -16.36
CA ASN A 24 19.40 12.88 -17.15
C ASN A 24 20.38 11.75 -16.79
N ILE A 25 21.66 12.07 -16.59
CA ILE A 25 22.69 11.10 -16.22
C ILE A 25 22.42 10.54 -14.81
N ILE A 26 22.17 11.41 -13.84
CA ILE A 26 21.89 11.01 -12.45
C ILE A 26 20.59 10.21 -12.39
N GLY A 27 19.53 10.70 -13.03
CA GLY A 27 18.24 10.02 -13.07
C GLY A 27 18.33 8.61 -13.67
N TYR A 28 19.07 8.43 -14.77
CA TYR A 28 19.30 7.12 -15.37
C TYR A 28 20.07 6.17 -14.43
N GLY A 29 21.07 6.69 -13.72
CA GLY A 29 21.79 5.93 -12.70
C GLY A 29 20.88 5.47 -11.56
N LEU A 30 20.05 6.37 -11.04
CA LEU A 30 19.10 6.07 -9.97
C LEU A 30 18.02 5.08 -10.41
N GLU A 31 17.52 5.23 -11.64
CA GLU A 31 16.59 4.28 -12.27
C GLU A 31 17.17 2.87 -12.33
N THR A 32 18.41 2.75 -12.82
CA THR A 32 19.11 1.46 -12.91
C THR A 32 19.29 0.83 -11.52
N ILE A 33 19.64 1.62 -10.51
CA ILE A 33 19.81 1.13 -9.13
C ILE A 33 18.45 0.71 -8.53
N TYR A 34 17.40 1.50 -8.75
CA TYR A 34 16.07 1.26 -8.21
C TYR A 34 15.46 -0.03 -8.76
N PHE A 35 15.41 -0.17 -10.09
CA PHE A 35 14.83 -1.35 -10.74
C PHE A 35 15.76 -2.57 -10.71
N GLY A 36 17.04 -2.38 -10.37
CA GLY A 36 17.98 -3.48 -10.11
C GLY A 36 17.85 -4.12 -8.72
N GLN A 37 17.02 -3.59 -7.83
CA GLN A 37 16.86 -4.15 -6.48
C GLN A 37 16.18 -5.53 -6.53
N LYS A 38 16.77 -6.50 -5.82
CA LYS A 38 16.27 -7.89 -5.75
C LYS A 38 15.55 -8.25 -4.45
N LYS A 39 15.59 -7.37 -3.45
CA LYS A 39 15.04 -7.62 -2.11
C LYS A 39 14.42 -6.36 -1.53
N GLY A 40 13.56 -6.54 -0.53
CA GLY A 40 12.86 -5.45 0.15
C GLY A 40 11.67 -4.89 -0.64
N GLN A 41 10.98 -3.91 -0.05
CA GLN A 41 9.67 -3.44 -0.55
C GLN A 41 9.71 -2.79 -1.93
N PHE A 42 10.85 -2.22 -2.36
CA PHE A 42 10.97 -1.71 -3.73
C PHE A 42 10.96 -2.86 -4.74
N ALA A 43 11.78 -3.89 -4.52
CA ALA A 43 11.76 -5.09 -5.36
C ALA A 43 10.39 -5.78 -5.36
N GLN A 44 9.71 -5.86 -4.21
CA GLN A 44 8.35 -6.41 -4.11
C GLN A 44 7.33 -5.58 -4.90
N THR A 45 7.44 -4.25 -4.87
CA THR A 45 6.55 -3.37 -5.65
C THR A 45 6.82 -3.49 -7.14
N THR A 46 8.09 -3.55 -7.56
CA THR A 46 8.48 -3.81 -8.96
C THR A 46 7.96 -5.18 -9.41
N PHE A 47 8.15 -6.22 -8.61
CA PHE A 47 7.61 -7.54 -8.92
C PHE A 47 6.08 -7.51 -9.05
N SER A 48 5.39 -6.84 -8.12
CA SER A 48 3.95 -6.67 -8.15
C SER A 48 3.49 -5.97 -9.43
N ILE A 49 4.10 -4.83 -9.78
CA ILE A 49 3.70 -4.04 -10.95
C ILE A 49 4.07 -4.74 -12.25
N ASP A 50 5.27 -5.31 -12.37
CA ASP A 50 5.82 -5.74 -13.67
C ASP A 50 5.70 -7.25 -13.93
N ASN A 51 5.69 -8.08 -12.88
CA ASN A 51 5.99 -9.51 -13.02
C ASN A 51 4.90 -10.45 -12.50
N THR A 52 4.15 -10.08 -11.47
CA THR A 52 3.22 -11.03 -10.82
C THR A 52 2.14 -11.53 -11.78
N THR A 53 1.90 -12.85 -11.80
CA THR A 53 0.82 -13.53 -12.55
C THR A 53 0.11 -14.54 -11.66
N GLN A 54 -0.03 -14.18 -10.38
CA GLN A 54 -0.44 -15.08 -9.30
C GLN A 54 -1.96 -15.14 -9.22
N ASP A 55 -2.52 -16.34 -9.03
CA ASP A 55 -3.97 -16.56 -9.06
C ASP A 55 -4.72 -15.74 -8.01
N ILE A 56 -4.10 -15.54 -6.84
CA ILE A 56 -4.60 -14.73 -5.72
C ILE A 56 -3.67 -13.54 -5.51
N LEU A 57 -4.24 -12.33 -5.47
CA LEU A 57 -3.52 -11.13 -5.05
C LEU A 57 -4.11 -10.54 -3.77
N ILE A 58 -3.24 -10.21 -2.81
CA ILE A 58 -3.63 -9.59 -1.54
C ILE A 58 -3.22 -8.11 -1.56
N PHE A 59 -4.20 -7.22 -1.43
CA PHE A 59 -4.01 -5.78 -1.37
C PHE A 59 -4.25 -5.27 0.04
N GLY A 60 -3.56 -4.18 0.40
CA GLY A 60 -3.82 -3.48 1.64
C GLY A 60 -2.59 -2.77 2.19
N SER A 61 -2.73 -2.28 3.42
CA SER A 61 -1.69 -1.55 4.16
C SER A 61 -0.65 -2.51 4.74
N SER A 62 0.09 -2.07 5.78
CA SER A 62 0.92 -2.96 6.58
C SER A 62 0.12 -4.17 7.09
N ARG A 63 -1.17 -4.01 7.41
CA ARG A 63 -2.00 -5.14 7.85
C ARG A 63 -2.10 -6.23 6.80
N ALA A 64 -2.25 -5.90 5.51
CA ALA A 64 -2.15 -6.91 4.46
C ALA A 64 -0.78 -7.59 4.47
N VAL A 65 0.30 -6.81 4.47
CA VAL A 65 1.69 -7.30 4.45
C VAL A 65 2.00 -8.24 5.63
N ARG A 66 1.39 -7.99 6.81
CA ARG A 66 1.68 -8.69 8.06
C ARG A 66 0.69 -9.78 8.44
N HIS A 67 -0.58 -9.70 8.02
CA HIS A 67 -1.64 -10.58 8.54
C HIS A 67 -1.95 -11.78 7.65
N TYR A 68 -1.62 -11.72 6.37
CA TYR A 68 -2.04 -12.74 5.41
C TYR A 68 -0.84 -13.50 4.91
N SER A 69 -0.79 -14.81 5.17
CA SER A 69 0.25 -15.70 4.68
C SER A 69 -0.09 -16.27 3.30
N PRO A 70 0.60 -15.84 2.22
CA PRO A 70 0.38 -16.37 0.88
C PRO A 70 0.67 -17.87 0.80
N ASN A 71 1.62 -18.37 1.59
CA ASN A 71 1.98 -19.78 1.66
C ASN A 71 0.83 -20.65 2.19
N VAL A 72 0.14 -20.19 3.25
CA VAL A 72 -1.03 -20.89 3.81
C VAL A 72 -2.19 -20.88 2.81
N LEU A 73 -2.50 -19.72 2.20
CA LEU A 73 -3.54 -19.60 1.18
C LEU A 73 -3.25 -20.50 -0.02
N SER A 74 -2.01 -20.50 -0.50
CA SER A 74 -1.64 -21.25 -1.70
C SER A 74 -1.81 -22.75 -1.52
N LYS A 75 -1.39 -23.27 -0.36
CA LYS A 75 -1.55 -24.69 -0.03
C LYS A 75 -3.01 -25.10 0.12
N ALA A 76 -3.81 -24.27 0.79
CA ALA A 76 -5.20 -24.61 1.08
C ALA A 76 -6.11 -24.51 -0.15
N LEU A 77 -5.89 -23.51 -1.00
CA LEU A 77 -6.74 -23.24 -2.17
C LEU A 77 -6.19 -23.82 -3.48
N ASN A 78 -4.98 -24.41 -3.45
CA ASN A 78 -4.26 -24.91 -4.62
C ASN A 78 -4.17 -23.85 -5.74
N MET A 79 -3.85 -22.62 -5.33
CA MET A 79 -3.77 -21.44 -6.18
C MET A 79 -2.49 -20.67 -5.84
N SER A 80 -1.80 -20.16 -6.83
CA SER A 80 -0.62 -19.34 -6.60
C SER A 80 -1.01 -17.99 -5.95
N CYS A 81 -0.29 -17.51 -4.94
CA CYS A 81 -0.69 -16.34 -4.16
C CYS A 81 0.48 -15.37 -3.95
N TYR A 82 0.21 -14.07 -4.05
CA TYR A 82 1.18 -13.03 -3.74
C TYR A 82 0.54 -11.81 -3.08
N ASN A 83 1.26 -11.24 -2.12
CA ASN A 83 0.84 -10.05 -1.39
C ASN A 83 1.43 -8.80 -2.06
N VAL A 84 0.57 -7.99 -2.64
CA VAL A 84 0.93 -6.72 -3.29
C VAL A 84 0.66 -5.52 -2.37
N GLY A 85 0.35 -5.80 -1.10
CA GLY A 85 0.18 -4.79 -0.06
C GLY A 85 1.48 -4.04 0.24
N ARG A 86 1.36 -2.91 0.94
CA ARG A 86 2.52 -2.09 1.29
C ARG A 86 2.33 -1.32 2.58
N ASP A 87 3.40 -1.26 3.37
CA ASP A 87 3.40 -0.55 4.64
C ASP A 87 3.01 0.92 4.46
N ALA A 88 2.19 1.41 5.40
CA ALA A 88 1.71 2.78 5.47
C ALA A 88 0.92 3.29 4.24
N GLN A 89 0.48 2.42 3.34
CA GLN A 89 -0.37 2.76 2.19
C GLN A 89 -1.87 2.62 2.49
N SER A 90 -2.71 3.09 1.56
CA SER A 90 -4.17 3.17 1.68
C SER A 90 -4.85 3.06 0.30
N LEU A 91 -6.19 3.12 0.26
CA LEU A 91 -7.01 2.96 -0.96
C LEU A 91 -6.47 3.58 -2.27
N PRO A 92 -5.96 4.84 -2.31
CA PRO A 92 -5.41 5.40 -3.55
C PRO A 92 -4.26 4.57 -4.13
N TYR A 93 -3.39 4.03 -3.26
CA TYR A 93 -2.30 3.16 -3.67
C TYR A 93 -2.81 1.80 -4.12
N TYR A 94 -3.81 1.22 -3.44
CA TYR A 94 -4.38 -0.08 -3.85
C TYR A 94 -4.98 0.01 -5.25
N ALA A 95 -5.71 1.09 -5.54
CA ALA A 95 -6.29 1.36 -6.86
C ALA A 95 -5.21 1.60 -7.93
N ALA A 96 -4.14 2.32 -7.60
CA ALA A 96 -3.01 2.54 -8.51
C ALA A 96 -2.31 1.21 -8.87
N MET A 97 -2.00 0.40 -7.86
CA MET A 97 -1.41 -0.92 -8.04
C MET A 97 -2.30 -1.85 -8.85
N GLN A 98 -3.61 -1.86 -8.56
CA GLN A 98 -4.57 -2.66 -9.32
C GLN A 98 -4.54 -2.25 -10.78
N GLU A 99 -4.63 -0.95 -11.09
CA GLU A 99 -4.62 -0.44 -12.46
C GLU A 99 -3.37 -0.90 -13.22
N ALA A 100 -2.19 -0.69 -12.64
CA ALA A 100 -0.92 -1.07 -13.26
C ALA A 100 -0.81 -2.58 -13.51
N ILE A 101 -1.22 -3.42 -12.54
CA ILE A 101 -1.25 -4.87 -12.71
C ILE A 101 -2.23 -5.27 -13.82
N PHE A 102 -3.39 -4.61 -13.84
CA PHE A 102 -4.52 -4.94 -14.71
C PHE A 102 -4.26 -4.63 -16.18
N THR A 103 -3.28 -3.79 -16.52
CA THR A 103 -2.86 -3.56 -17.91
C THR A 103 -2.31 -4.84 -18.58
N ARG A 104 -1.76 -5.76 -17.79
CA ARG A 104 -1.09 -6.98 -18.28
C ARG A 104 -1.68 -8.28 -17.76
N TYR A 105 -2.30 -8.28 -16.58
CA TYR A 105 -2.70 -9.50 -15.89
C TYR A 105 -3.95 -9.31 -15.03
N LYS A 106 -4.85 -10.29 -15.03
CA LYS A 106 -6.02 -10.34 -14.13
C LYS A 106 -5.94 -11.60 -13.25
N PRO A 107 -5.93 -11.48 -11.91
CA PRO A 107 -5.98 -12.64 -11.02
C PRO A 107 -7.35 -13.30 -11.03
N LYS A 108 -7.41 -14.54 -10.55
CA LYS A 108 -8.66 -15.27 -10.33
C LYS A 108 -9.38 -14.76 -9.07
N MET A 109 -8.62 -14.32 -8.08
CA MET A 109 -9.14 -13.87 -6.78
C MET A 109 -8.35 -12.67 -6.25
N ILE A 110 -9.06 -11.74 -5.61
CA ILE A 110 -8.47 -10.63 -4.86
C ILE A 110 -8.96 -10.69 -3.41
N ILE A 111 -8.03 -10.51 -2.48
CA ILE A 111 -8.32 -10.20 -1.08
C ILE A 111 -7.83 -8.76 -0.85
N VAL A 112 -8.69 -7.88 -0.32
CA VAL A 112 -8.29 -6.51 0.02
C VAL A 112 -8.57 -6.25 1.50
N ASP A 113 -7.50 -6.02 2.26
CA ASP A 113 -7.59 -5.62 3.66
C ASP A 113 -7.89 -4.12 3.75
N VAL A 114 -8.98 -3.78 4.43
CA VAL A 114 -9.42 -2.41 4.67
C VAL A 114 -9.66 -2.16 6.15
N ASN A 115 -9.73 -0.89 6.52
CA ASN A 115 -10.09 -0.47 7.87
C ASN A 115 -10.80 0.90 7.85
N ASN A 116 -11.32 1.34 8.99
CA ASN A 116 -12.04 2.61 9.12
C ASN A 116 -11.21 3.82 8.65
N TRP A 117 -9.92 3.86 8.98
CA TRP A 117 -9.02 4.97 8.63
C TRP A 117 -8.80 5.15 7.13
N GLU A 118 -9.14 4.17 6.29
CA GLU A 118 -9.08 4.30 4.84
C GLU A 118 -9.95 5.47 4.34
N LEU A 119 -11.11 5.66 4.97
CA LEU A 119 -12.07 6.72 4.65
C LEU A 119 -11.95 7.96 5.56
N ALA A 120 -11.04 7.96 6.53
CA ALA A 120 -10.83 9.12 7.41
C ALA A 120 -10.17 10.27 6.64
N PRO A 121 -10.49 11.54 6.92
CA PRO A 121 -9.86 12.69 6.24
C PRO A 121 -8.34 12.75 6.48
N GLY A 122 -7.59 13.18 5.47
CA GLY A 122 -6.16 13.46 5.59
C GLY A 122 -5.41 13.35 4.27
N GLU A 123 -4.64 14.38 3.93
CA GLU A 123 -3.90 14.46 2.65
C GLU A 123 -2.71 13.50 2.57
N ALA A 124 -2.19 13.06 3.72
CA ALA A 124 -1.03 12.18 3.81
C ALA A 124 -1.17 10.90 2.97
N LYS A 125 -2.39 10.40 2.76
CA LYS A 125 -2.62 9.23 1.90
C LYS A 125 -2.32 9.47 0.42
N TYR A 126 -2.52 10.69 -0.06
CA TYR A 126 -2.26 11.06 -1.46
C TYR A 126 -0.79 11.41 -1.66
N GLU A 127 -0.18 12.12 -0.70
CA GLU A 127 1.26 12.44 -0.73
C GLU A 127 2.11 11.17 -0.80
N LYS A 128 1.69 10.10 -0.10
CA LYS A 128 2.36 8.78 -0.10
C LYS A 128 2.33 8.04 -1.44
N LEU A 129 1.51 8.48 -2.40
CA LEU A 129 1.60 7.99 -3.79
C LEU A 129 2.94 8.34 -4.44
N SER A 130 3.70 9.29 -3.88
CA SER A 130 5.08 9.58 -4.30
C SER A 130 5.98 8.34 -4.35
N ILE A 131 5.66 7.29 -3.60
CA ILE A 131 6.38 6.00 -3.63
C ILE A 131 6.34 5.32 -5.01
N LEU A 132 5.36 5.66 -5.84
CA LEU A 132 5.17 5.16 -7.19
C LEU A 132 5.78 6.08 -8.27
N LEU A 133 6.39 7.22 -7.91
CA LEU A 133 7.03 8.11 -8.90
C LEU A 133 8.06 7.41 -9.78
N PRO A 134 8.91 6.47 -9.29
CA PRO A 134 9.85 5.74 -10.12
C PRO A 134 9.22 5.05 -11.35
N TYR A 135 7.93 4.70 -11.26
CA TYR A 135 7.19 3.96 -12.30
C TYR A 135 6.55 4.89 -13.34
N TYR A 136 6.52 6.21 -13.14
CA TYR A 136 5.80 7.16 -13.98
C TYR A 136 6.10 7.04 -15.48
N ARG A 137 7.36 6.73 -15.85
CA ARG A 137 7.78 6.64 -17.26
C ARG A 137 7.41 5.32 -17.92
N HIS A 138 7.35 4.24 -17.14
CA HIS A 138 7.07 2.89 -17.63
C HIS A 138 5.59 2.53 -17.55
N HIS A 139 4.85 3.21 -16.67
CA HIS A 139 3.43 2.98 -16.37
C HIS A 139 2.62 4.28 -16.49
N PRO A 140 2.31 4.74 -17.72
CA PRO A 140 1.53 5.96 -17.93
C PRO A 140 0.14 5.92 -17.29
N GLU A 141 -0.43 4.73 -17.07
CA GLU A 141 -1.68 4.50 -16.34
C GLU A 141 -1.63 4.99 -14.88
N LEU A 142 -0.43 5.13 -14.29
CA LEU A 142 -0.26 5.67 -12.94
C LEU A 142 -0.31 7.20 -12.89
N ALA A 143 -0.25 7.89 -14.03
CA ALA A 143 -0.20 9.35 -14.07
C ALA A 143 -1.39 10.06 -13.36
N PRO A 144 -2.65 9.61 -13.47
CA PRO A 144 -3.77 10.22 -12.76
C PRO A 144 -3.65 10.14 -11.23
N TYR A 145 -3.03 9.06 -10.73
CA TYR A 145 -2.77 8.86 -9.30
C TYR A 145 -1.60 9.72 -8.83
N LEU A 146 -0.50 9.72 -9.58
CA LEU A 146 0.70 10.50 -9.23
C LEU A 146 0.42 12.01 -9.22
N LYS A 147 -0.46 12.51 -10.08
CA LYS A 147 -0.89 13.93 -10.02
C LYS A 147 -1.58 14.30 -8.69
N GLN A 148 -2.03 13.32 -7.91
CA GLN A 148 -2.62 13.57 -6.59
C GLN A 148 -1.58 13.75 -5.48
N SER A 149 -0.30 13.40 -5.69
CA SER A 149 0.73 13.57 -4.66
C SER A 149 1.14 15.02 -4.44
N GLY A 150 0.81 15.92 -5.38
CA GLY A 150 1.02 17.35 -5.22
C GLY A 150 0.63 18.18 -6.45
N GLN A 151 0.28 19.44 -6.22
CA GLN A 151 -0.14 20.39 -7.27
C GLN A 151 0.91 20.61 -8.37
N TRP A 152 2.19 20.44 -8.06
CA TRP A 152 3.31 20.69 -8.98
C TRP A 152 3.90 19.41 -9.58
N GLU A 153 3.27 18.25 -9.36
CA GLU A 153 3.89 16.97 -9.70
C GLU A 153 4.20 16.83 -11.18
N GLY A 154 3.32 17.35 -12.05
CA GLY A 154 3.55 17.35 -13.49
C GLY A 154 4.81 18.12 -13.92
N ILE A 155 5.15 19.21 -13.21
CA ILE A 155 6.37 20.00 -13.50
C ILE A 155 7.60 19.29 -12.92
N LYS A 156 7.51 18.79 -11.68
CA LYS A 156 8.64 18.12 -11.03
C LYS A 156 9.06 16.85 -11.77
N LEU A 157 8.12 16.14 -12.39
CA LEU A 157 8.37 14.95 -13.22
C LEU A 157 9.13 15.24 -14.53
N LEU A 158 9.35 16.51 -14.89
CA LEU A 158 10.30 16.87 -15.95
C LEU A 158 11.74 16.51 -15.58
N SER A 159 12.08 16.51 -14.29
CA SER A 159 13.37 16.01 -13.80
C SER A 159 13.40 14.48 -13.83
N ARG A 160 14.47 13.91 -14.38
CA ARG A 160 14.76 12.48 -14.31
C ARG A 160 15.19 12.01 -12.93
N THR A 161 15.80 12.89 -12.15
CA THR A 161 16.23 12.60 -10.77
C THR A 161 15.07 12.61 -9.78
N TYR A 162 14.12 13.54 -9.95
CA TYR A 162 13.04 13.80 -8.99
C TYR A 162 12.26 12.55 -8.53
N PRO A 163 11.86 11.60 -9.41
CA PRO A 163 11.14 10.40 -9.00
C PRO A 163 11.79 9.56 -7.90
N TYR A 164 13.12 9.67 -7.77
CA TYR A 164 13.91 8.88 -6.83
C TYR A 164 14.27 9.64 -5.56
N ASN A 165 13.94 10.93 -5.45
CA ASN A 165 14.37 11.80 -4.35
C ASN A 165 13.99 11.24 -2.97
N SER A 166 12.73 10.82 -2.81
CA SER A 166 12.23 10.24 -1.56
C SER A 166 12.77 8.83 -1.25
N SER A 167 13.49 8.22 -2.20
CA SER A 167 14.06 6.87 -2.07
C SER A 167 15.58 6.87 -1.94
N LEU A 168 16.28 8.00 -2.15
CA LEU A 168 17.75 8.07 -2.20
C LEU A 168 18.45 7.39 -1.01
N PHE A 169 18.04 7.72 0.22
CA PHE A 169 18.62 7.12 1.43
C PHE A 169 18.35 5.62 1.55
N ILE A 170 17.15 5.18 1.15
CA ILE A 170 16.76 3.77 1.16
C ILE A 170 17.55 3.01 0.07
N LEU A 171 17.71 3.59 -1.12
CA LEU A 171 18.52 3.03 -2.19
C LEU A 171 19.98 2.87 -1.76
N ALA A 172 20.55 3.90 -1.13
CA ALA A 172 21.91 3.84 -0.61
C ALA A 172 22.06 2.79 0.50
N TYR A 173 21.12 2.74 1.45
CA TYR A 173 21.12 1.72 2.50
C TYR A 173 21.00 0.31 1.93
N ASN A 174 20.06 0.07 1.01
CA ASN A 174 19.85 -1.23 0.38
C ASN A 174 21.06 -1.67 -0.42
N PHE A 175 21.75 -0.74 -1.08
CA PHE A 175 23.00 -1.01 -1.80
C PHE A 175 24.13 -1.42 -0.85
N LEU A 176 24.34 -0.66 0.24
CA LEU A 176 25.41 -0.92 1.20
C LEU A 176 25.16 -2.15 2.09
N PHE A 177 23.89 -2.49 2.34
CA PHE A 177 23.49 -3.53 3.28
C PHE A 177 22.59 -4.60 2.64
N ALA A 178 22.79 -4.91 1.36
CA ALA A 178 21.98 -5.87 0.59
C ALA A 178 21.84 -7.25 1.29
N ASN A 179 22.88 -7.68 2.01
CA ASN A 179 22.89 -8.96 2.74
C ASN A 179 21.95 -8.96 3.96
N LYS A 180 21.59 -7.79 4.49
CA LYS A 180 20.65 -7.64 5.62
C LYS A 180 19.19 -7.58 5.16
N LEU A 181 18.95 -7.44 3.85
CA LEU A 181 17.59 -7.43 3.33
C LEU A 181 17.02 -8.84 3.36
N ILE A 182 15.81 -8.93 3.90
CA ILE A 182 15.03 -10.17 3.98
C ILE A 182 14.67 -10.57 2.55
N ALA A 183 14.78 -11.87 2.27
CA ALA A 183 14.32 -12.43 1.00
C ALA A 183 12.80 -12.28 0.87
N ASP A 184 12.31 -12.16 -0.36
CA ASP A 184 10.88 -12.07 -0.57
C ASP A 184 10.18 -13.40 -0.24
N GLU A 185 9.14 -13.35 0.59
CA GLU A 185 8.26 -14.48 0.90
C GLU A 185 6.89 -14.25 0.28
N HIS A 186 6.86 -14.13 -1.05
CA HIS A 186 5.64 -13.83 -1.81
C HIS A 186 4.93 -12.54 -1.37
N GLY A 187 5.70 -11.52 -0.99
CA GLY A 187 5.21 -10.24 -0.47
C GLY A 187 4.82 -10.26 1.02
N PHE A 188 4.87 -11.42 1.68
CA PHE A 188 4.65 -11.52 3.12
C PHE A 188 5.87 -11.03 3.89
N ALA A 189 5.66 -10.27 4.95
CA ALA A 189 6.74 -9.84 5.83
C ALA A 189 6.28 -9.91 7.29
N PRO A 190 6.15 -11.09 7.90
CA PRO A 190 5.56 -11.23 9.22
C PRO A 190 6.34 -10.46 10.29
N LEU A 191 5.64 -10.05 11.35
CA LEU A 191 6.30 -9.55 12.55
C LEU A 191 6.55 -10.69 13.54
N THR A 192 7.73 -10.67 14.14
CA THR A 192 8.10 -11.56 15.23
C THR A 192 7.88 -10.90 16.58
N GLY A 193 7.71 -11.70 17.62
CA GLY A 193 7.50 -11.22 18.99
C GLY A 193 6.04 -11.29 19.42
N LYS A 194 5.81 -11.00 20.70
CA LYS A 194 4.48 -11.02 21.32
C LYS A 194 4.28 -9.74 22.09
N MET A 195 3.12 -9.13 21.90
CA MET A 195 2.67 -7.99 22.69
C MET A 195 2.59 -8.40 24.16
N THR A 196 2.82 -7.47 25.06
CA THR A 196 2.70 -7.70 26.51
C THR A 196 1.35 -7.19 27.02
N SER A 197 0.93 -7.64 28.20
CA SER A 197 -0.26 -7.09 28.88
C SER A 197 -0.09 -5.58 29.13
N ALA A 198 1.11 -5.13 29.50
CA ALA A 198 1.39 -3.71 29.70
C ALA A 198 1.17 -2.87 28.42
N MET A 199 1.54 -3.38 27.24
CA MET A 199 1.25 -2.72 25.97
C MET A 199 -0.26 -2.65 25.68
N LEU A 200 -1.01 -3.68 26.09
CA LEU A 200 -2.47 -3.72 25.93
C LEU A 200 -3.14 -2.68 26.82
N ASP A 201 -2.75 -2.62 28.08
CA ASP A 201 -3.30 -1.70 29.07
C ASP A 201 -3.03 -0.25 28.68
N ASP A 202 -1.81 0.06 28.22
CA ASP A 202 -1.45 1.37 27.68
C ASP A 202 -2.30 1.74 26.46
N TYR A 203 -2.47 0.82 25.51
CA TYR A 203 -3.28 1.07 24.32
C TYR A 203 -4.76 1.28 24.65
N ALA A 204 -5.32 0.45 25.52
CA ALA A 204 -6.70 0.60 26.00
C ALA A 204 -6.92 1.95 26.70
N SER A 205 -5.93 2.41 27.47
CA SER A 205 -5.96 3.71 28.14
C SER A 205 -5.94 4.86 27.14
N ARG A 206 -5.06 4.81 26.14
CA ARG A 206 -5.00 5.81 25.05
C ARG A 206 -6.29 5.87 24.23
N LEU A 207 -6.90 4.73 23.93
CA LEU A 207 -8.18 4.70 23.21
C LEU A 207 -9.32 5.36 24.01
N LYS A 208 -9.40 5.11 25.33
CA LYS A 208 -10.42 5.74 26.18
C LYS A 208 -10.30 7.27 26.16
N LEU A 209 -9.07 7.79 26.25
CA LEU A 209 -8.81 9.24 26.17
C LEU A 209 -9.22 9.82 24.81
N ASN A 210 -8.89 9.13 23.71
CA ASN A 210 -9.18 9.60 22.36
C ASN A 210 -10.67 9.48 21.98
N SER A 211 -11.40 8.51 22.55
CA SER A 211 -12.83 8.28 22.26
C SER A 211 -13.74 9.46 22.65
N GLN A 212 -13.32 10.25 23.64
CA GLN A 212 -14.06 11.44 24.08
C GLN A 212 -13.92 12.64 23.12
N ALA A 213 -12.93 12.61 22.21
CA ALA A 213 -12.64 13.68 21.26
C ALA A 213 -12.97 13.34 19.79
N SER A 214 -13.38 12.10 19.47
CA SER A 214 -13.39 11.56 18.09
C SER A 214 -14.75 11.21 17.49
N ALA A 215 -15.83 11.16 18.27
CA ALA A 215 -17.14 10.72 17.76
C ALA A 215 -17.71 11.57 16.61
N GLU A 216 -17.27 12.81 16.47
CA GLU A 216 -17.70 13.73 15.41
C GLU A 216 -16.79 13.69 14.18
N SER A 217 -15.48 13.49 14.36
CA SER A 217 -14.54 13.29 13.25
C SER A 217 -14.73 11.95 12.56
N ASP A 218 -15.21 10.94 13.29
CA ASP A 218 -15.57 9.60 12.77
C ASP A 218 -16.68 9.62 11.71
N LYS A 219 -17.48 10.69 11.68
CA LYS A 219 -18.53 10.89 10.67
C LYS A 219 -18.00 11.53 9.38
N ILE A 220 -16.82 12.14 9.41
CA ILE A 220 -16.25 12.81 8.24
C ILE A 220 -15.66 11.74 7.32
N ILE A 221 -16.13 11.76 6.07
CA ILE A 221 -15.70 10.85 5.01
C ILE A 221 -14.88 11.61 3.98
N ASP A 222 -13.68 11.10 3.72
CA ASP A 222 -12.89 11.48 2.57
C ASP A 222 -13.53 10.94 1.29
N ARG A 223 -14.18 11.83 0.52
CA ARG A 223 -14.88 11.48 -0.72
C ARG A 223 -13.95 10.93 -1.79
N LYS A 224 -12.69 11.36 -1.82
CA LYS A 224 -11.73 10.91 -2.84
C LYS A 224 -11.23 9.51 -2.51
N ALA A 225 -10.98 9.20 -1.24
CA ALA A 225 -10.72 7.83 -0.80
C ALA A 225 -11.93 6.91 -1.08
N LEU A 226 -13.14 7.39 -0.81
CA LEU A 226 -14.39 6.68 -1.14
C LEU A 226 -14.48 6.34 -2.64
N ASN A 227 -14.12 7.29 -3.50
CA ASN A 227 -14.11 7.08 -4.95
C ASN A 227 -13.08 6.03 -5.37
N TYR A 228 -11.88 6.02 -4.78
CA TYR A 228 -10.89 4.98 -5.05
C TYR A 228 -11.37 3.58 -4.63
N TYR A 229 -12.07 3.48 -3.49
CA TYR A 229 -12.67 2.21 -3.08
C TYR A 229 -13.74 1.73 -4.07
N ARG A 230 -14.64 2.62 -4.49
CA ARG A 230 -15.65 2.31 -5.51
C ARG A 230 -15.01 1.91 -6.83
N GLN A 231 -13.99 2.65 -7.28
CA GLN A 231 -13.24 2.34 -8.49
C GLN A 231 -12.60 0.95 -8.40
N PHE A 232 -11.93 0.64 -7.30
CA PHE A 232 -11.27 -0.65 -7.09
C PHE A 232 -12.26 -1.82 -7.22
N LEU A 233 -13.42 -1.73 -6.56
CA LEU A 233 -14.45 -2.78 -6.61
C LEU A 233 -15.16 -2.85 -7.96
N ALA A 234 -15.45 -1.70 -8.58
CA ALA A 234 -16.03 -1.67 -9.92
C ALA A 234 -15.10 -2.32 -10.95
N ASN A 235 -13.79 -2.12 -10.81
CA ASN A 235 -12.80 -2.72 -11.69
C ASN A 235 -12.72 -4.25 -11.51
N THR A 236 -12.81 -4.76 -10.28
CA THR A 236 -12.88 -6.22 -10.07
C THR A 236 -14.18 -6.81 -10.62
N ASN A 237 -15.31 -6.12 -10.42
CA ASN A 237 -16.61 -6.55 -10.94
C ASN A 237 -16.63 -6.60 -12.48
N THR A 238 -16.10 -5.56 -13.13
CA THR A 238 -16.03 -5.48 -14.60
C THR A 238 -15.26 -6.66 -15.21
N HIS A 239 -14.25 -7.16 -14.50
CA HIS A 239 -13.41 -8.27 -14.95
C HIS A 239 -13.83 -9.62 -14.34
N ASN A 240 -14.98 -9.69 -13.65
CA ASN A 240 -15.49 -10.89 -12.98
C ASN A 240 -14.49 -11.54 -12.02
N ILE A 241 -13.66 -10.72 -11.35
CA ILE A 241 -12.65 -11.20 -10.41
C ILE A 241 -13.30 -11.40 -9.05
N LYS A 242 -13.23 -12.60 -8.51
CA LYS A 242 -13.77 -12.90 -7.19
C LYS A 242 -13.05 -12.09 -6.12
N THR A 243 -13.78 -11.28 -5.38
CA THR A 243 -13.18 -10.29 -4.48
C THR A 243 -13.67 -10.45 -3.05
N TYR A 244 -12.75 -10.44 -2.10
CA TYR A 244 -13.05 -10.46 -0.68
C TYR A 244 -12.52 -9.18 -0.05
N VAL A 245 -13.43 -8.34 0.43
CA VAL A 245 -13.07 -7.19 1.27
C VAL A 245 -13.04 -7.67 2.70
N VAL A 246 -11.90 -7.50 3.36
CA VAL A 246 -11.67 -8.05 4.70
C VAL A 246 -11.28 -6.93 5.66
N ILE A 247 -11.90 -6.90 6.84
CA ILE A 247 -11.33 -6.20 7.99
C ILE A 247 -10.63 -7.25 8.85
N SER A 248 -9.30 -7.28 8.84
CA SER A 248 -8.52 -8.24 9.63
C SER A 248 -8.64 -8.01 11.15
N PRO A 249 -8.24 -9.00 11.98
CA PRO A 249 -8.45 -8.96 13.42
C PRO A 249 -7.74 -7.82 14.14
N LYS A 250 -8.37 -7.32 15.21
CA LYS A 250 -7.83 -6.28 16.09
C LYS A 250 -7.64 -6.81 17.50
N VAL A 251 -6.63 -6.31 18.20
CA VAL A 251 -6.38 -6.73 19.59
C VAL A 251 -7.46 -6.20 20.55
N LEU A 252 -7.97 -4.99 20.30
CA LEU A 252 -9.11 -4.45 21.02
C LEU A 252 -10.31 -4.34 20.09
N LYS A 253 -11.49 -4.63 20.64
CA LYS A 253 -12.75 -4.38 19.96
C LYS A 253 -12.89 -2.88 19.73
N GLU A 254 -13.08 -2.49 18.47
CA GLU A 254 -13.43 -1.12 18.12
C GLU A 254 -14.95 -1.06 17.86
N PRO A 255 -15.66 -0.06 18.41
CA PRO A 255 -17.07 0.10 18.06
C PRO A 255 -17.21 0.25 16.55
N LEU A 256 -18.25 -0.38 15.99
CA LEU A 256 -18.46 -0.46 14.56
C LEU A 256 -18.71 0.95 13.98
N ASP A 257 -17.62 1.57 13.53
CA ASP A 257 -17.55 2.93 13.02
C ASP A 257 -18.44 3.09 11.77
N ALA A 258 -19.04 4.26 11.59
CA ALA A 258 -19.80 4.65 10.41
C ALA A 258 -19.01 4.38 9.11
N ARG A 259 -17.69 4.54 9.14
CA ARG A 259 -16.80 4.23 8.01
C ARG A 259 -16.79 2.74 7.65
N ASN A 260 -16.69 1.84 8.64
CA ASN A 260 -16.77 0.39 8.40
C ASN A 260 -18.15 -0.02 7.85
N LYS A 261 -19.24 0.56 8.38
CA LYS A 261 -20.58 0.36 7.83
C LYS A 261 -20.68 0.80 6.38
N LEU A 262 -20.06 1.93 6.03
CA LEU A 262 -20.03 2.43 4.66
C LEU A 262 -19.21 1.54 3.73
N LEU A 263 -18.03 1.09 4.14
CA LEU A 263 -17.21 0.13 3.37
C LEU A 263 -17.99 -1.16 3.08
N LYS A 264 -18.67 -1.70 4.09
CA LYS A 264 -19.53 -2.89 3.96
C LYS A 264 -20.70 -2.64 3.01
N LYS A 265 -21.43 -1.54 3.20
CA LYS A 265 -22.57 -1.17 2.35
C LYS A 265 -22.16 -1.09 0.88
N ILE A 266 -21.02 -0.47 0.58
CA ILE A 266 -20.53 -0.32 -0.79
C ILE A 266 -20.06 -1.66 -1.36
N ALA A 267 -19.38 -2.50 -0.58
CA ALA A 267 -18.99 -3.84 -1.03
C ALA A 267 -20.20 -4.66 -1.49
N GLN A 268 -21.32 -4.56 -0.76
CA GLN A 268 -22.57 -5.26 -1.07
C GLN A 268 -23.26 -4.77 -2.36
N GLU A 269 -22.84 -3.64 -2.93
CA GLU A 269 -23.36 -3.17 -4.22
C GLU A 269 -22.81 -3.99 -5.41
N TYR A 270 -21.75 -4.78 -5.21
CA TYR A 270 -21.07 -5.55 -6.25
C TYR A 270 -21.25 -7.07 -6.06
N PRO A 271 -21.83 -7.79 -7.03
CA PRO A 271 -22.17 -9.20 -6.87
C PRO A 271 -20.96 -10.14 -6.76
N ASN A 272 -19.80 -9.77 -7.30
CA ASN A 272 -18.55 -10.54 -7.22
C ASN A 272 -17.78 -10.30 -5.90
N VAL A 273 -18.30 -9.45 -5.00
CA VAL A 273 -17.63 -9.02 -3.78
C VAL A 273 -18.30 -9.61 -2.54
N LYS A 274 -17.50 -10.22 -1.66
CA LYS A 274 -17.92 -10.65 -0.31
C LYS A 274 -17.20 -9.81 0.74
N PHE A 275 -17.94 -9.27 1.70
CA PHE A 275 -17.39 -8.51 2.83
C PHE A 275 -17.28 -9.42 4.06
N ILE A 276 -16.10 -9.48 4.67
CA ILE A 276 -15.78 -10.32 5.83
C ILE A 276 -15.16 -9.45 6.93
N ASP A 277 -15.63 -9.58 8.16
CA ASP A 277 -15.23 -8.71 9.26
C ASP A 277 -14.78 -9.53 10.48
N PHE A 278 -13.49 -9.46 10.78
CA PHE A 278 -12.86 -10.09 11.95
C PHE A 278 -12.53 -9.07 13.05
N SER A 279 -12.95 -7.80 12.94
CA SER A 279 -12.57 -6.78 13.93
C SER A 279 -13.03 -7.10 15.35
N ASP A 280 -14.18 -7.78 15.44
CA ASP A 280 -14.86 -8.13 16.69
C ASP A 280 -14.78 -9.63 17.01
N ASP A 281 -13.82 -10.34 16.38
CA ASP A 281 -13.66 -11.77 16.57
C ASP A 281 -13.05 -12.08 17.96
N LYS A 282 -13.79 -12.86 18.75
CA LYS A 282 -13.43 -13.24 20.12
C LYS A 282 -12.16 -14.10 20.21
N ASP A 283 -11.78 -14.77 19.13
CA ASP A 283 -10.57 -15.61 19.09
C ASP A 283 -9.31 -14.74 18.91
N TYR A 284 -9.48 -13.44 18.61
CA TYR A 284 -8.39 -12.47 18.45
C TYR A 284 -8.46 -11.31 19.43
N ASN A 285 -9.65 -10.77 19.71
CA ASN A 285 -9.81 -9.69 20.67
C ASN A 285 -9.32 -10.14 22.06
N MET A 286 -8.57 -9.26 22.73
CA MET A 286 -7.90 -9.50 24.01
C MET A 286 -6.84 -10.61 24.00
N MET A 287 -6.63 -11.32 22.90
CA MET A 287 -5.61 -12.35 22.74
C MET A 287 -4.27 -11.73 22.32
N TYR A 288 -3.75 -10.79 23.11
CA TYR A 288 -2.55 -10.00 22.79
C TYR A 288 -1.32 -10.86 22.44
N GLY A 289 -1.22 -12.10 22.92
CA GLY A 289 -0.17 -13.04 22.53
C GLY A 289 -0.12 -13.41 21.04
N LYS A 290 -1.20 -13.15 20.28
CA LYS A 290 -1.28 -13.31 18.82
C LYS A 290 -0.80 -12.07 18.03
N PHE A 291 -0.47 -10.99 18.74
CA PHE A 291 -0.08 -9.71 18.16
C PHE A 291 1.39 -9.42 18.45
N ALA A 292 2.08 -8.77 17.51
CA ALA A 292 3.43 -8.25 17.72
C ALA A 292 3.38 -6.85 18.34
N ASP A 293 2.37 -6.06 17.96
CA ASP A 293 2.09 -4.74 18.49
C ASP A 293 0.57 -4.48 18.48
N VAL A 294 0.14 -3.26 18.80
CA VAL A 294 -1.29 -2.91 18.93
C VAL A 294 -2.07 -2.96 17.61
N PHE A 295 -1.39 -2.97 16.45
CA PHE A 295 -2.00 -2.94 15.12
C PHE A 295 -1.79 -4.23 14.33
N HIS A 296 -0.71 -4.96 14.62
CA HIS A 296 -0.24 -6.05 13.78
C HIS A 296 -0.23 -7.41 14.50
N LEU A 297 -0.79 -8.42 13.84
CA LEU A 297 -0.57 -9.82 14.19
C LEU A 297 0.92 -10.16 14.14
N ASN A 298 1.35 -11.05 15.02
CA ASN A 298 2.65 -11.71 14.86
C ASN A 298 2.53 -12.88 13.87
N ASN A 299 3.64 -13.51 13.54
CA ASN A 299 3.67 -14.60 12.56
C ASN A 299 2.66 -15.73 12.89
N GLU A 300 2.61 -16.17 14.15
CA GLU A 300 1.69 -17.23 14.60
C GLU A 300 0.24 -16.80 14.42
N GLY A 301 -0.11 -15.59 14.86
CA GLY A 301 -1.45 -15.03 14.72
C GLY A 301 -1.85 -14.78 13.27
N ALA A 302 -0.92 -14.39 12.41
CA ALA A 302 -1.15 -14.17 10.98
C ALA A 302 -1.45 -15.48 10.25
N GLU A 303 -0.69 -16.55 10.53
CA GLU A 303 -0.98 -17.86 9.97
C GLU A 303 -2.30 -18.45 10.47
N GLU A 304 -2.61 -18.27 11.76
CA GLU A 304 -3.91 -18.67 12.34
C GLU A 304 -5.07 -17.93 11.67
N PHE A 305 -4.98 -16.60 11.58
CA PHE A 305 -5.99 -15.79 10.91
C PHE A 305 -6.16 -16.18 9.43
N THR A 306 -5.06 -16.46 8.75
CA THR A 306 -5.13 -16.91 7.36
C THR A 306 -5.89 -18.23 7.24
N ARG A 307 -5.73 -19.17 8.18
CA ARG A 307 -6.50 -20.43 8.24
C ARG A 307 -7.98 -20.18 8.51
N ASP A 308 -8.30 -19.29 9.44
CA ASP A 308 -9.68 -18.97 9.81
C ASP A 308 -10.43 -18.22 8.68
N LEU A 309 -9.70 -17.51 7.82
CA LEU A 309 -10.26 -16.82 6.66
C LEU A 309 -10.65 -17.79 5.53
N ILE A 310 -9.92 -18.89 5.33
CA ILE A 310 -10.08 -19.82 4.20
C ILE A 310 -11.52 -20.33 4.00
N PRO A 311 -12.27 -20.74 5.05
CA PRO A 311 -13.66 -21.17 4.91
C PRO A 311 -14.59 -20.14 4.25
N PHE A 312 -14.22 -18.84 4.30
CA PHE A 312 -14.97 -17.78 3.67
C PHE A 312 -14.60 -17.54 2.21
N LEU A 313 -13.48 -18.10 1.72
CA LEU A 313 -12.93 -17.92 0.37
C LEU A 313 -13.48 -18.94 -0.63
N ASN A 314 -14.79 -19.17 -0.56
CA ASN A 314 -15.54 -20.14 -1.36
C ASN A 314 -16.06 -19.57 -2.66
#